data_AF-A0A7V9VFR5-F1
#
_entry.id   AF-A0A7V9VFR5-F1
#
_cell.length_a   1.000
_cell.length_b   1.000
_cell.length_c   1.000
_cell.angle_alpha   90.00
_cell.angle_beta   90.00
_cell.angle_gamma   90.00
#
_symmetry.space_group_name_H-M   'P 1'
#
loop_
_entity.id
_entity.type
_entity.pdbx_description
1 polymer ?
#
loop_
_entity_poly.entity_id
_entity_poly.type
_entity_poly.pdbx_seq_one_letter_code
_entity_poly.pdbx_strand_id
1 'polypeptide(L)'
;MARDVTSDRPPVVVDTALVMKWLLPEELSNRAQALLEAAIRSDRPLVAAPAVPVEVAGIIHDRTRREEITVAEADAAVELLDRLGLETAAPAGLVPEAIAFCRDAGIKGLPGTQAIVLARILNAELWTADQKLFRHAAIAPWMHWLGDFESF
;
A
#
# COMPACT_ATOMS: atom_id res chain seq x y z
N MET A 1 23.47 1.41 3.98
CA MET A 1 23.26 2.21 5.21
C MET A 1 21.76 2.27 5.43
N ALA A 2 21.26 1.63 6.49
CA ALA A 2 19.86 1.76 6.87
C ALA A 2 19.63 3.22 7.27
N ARG A 3 18.65 3.88 6.64
CA ARG A 3 18.25 5.23 7.09
C ARG A 3 17.69 5.07 8.50
N ASP A 4 18.18 5.95 9.37
CA ASP A 4 17.70 6.08 10.73
C ASP A 4 16.23 6.53 10.67
N VAL A 5 15.30 5.66 11.06
CA VAL A 5 13.87 5.99 11.12
C VAL A 5 13.66 6.89 12.34
N THR A 6 13.95 8.18 12.17
CA THR A 6 13.80 9.22 13.20
C THR A 6 12.81 10.29 12.74
N SER A 7 11.73 9.89 12.07
CA SER A 7 10.53 10.73 12.01
C SER A 7 9.72 10.45 13.27
N ASP A 8 9.49 11.48 14.10
CA ASP A 8 8.55 11.43 15.24
C ASP A 8 7.09 11.22 14.79
N ARG A 9 6.82 11.26 13.48
CA ARG A 9 5.50 11.07 12.91
C ARG A 9 5.31 9.63 12.44
N PRO A 10 4.14 9.02 12.73
CA PRO A 10 3.87 7.67 12.28
C PRO A 10 3.92 7.61 10.74
N PRO A 11 4.44 6.50 10.18
CA PRO A 11 4.47 6.31 8.73
C PRO A 11 3.05 6.30 8.14
N VAL A 12 2.98 6.28 6.82
CA VAL A 12 1.76 5.97 6.09
C VAL A 12 1.90 4.58 5.52
N VAL A 13 1.02 3.67 5.93
CA VAL A 13 0.99 2.32 5.39
C VAL A 13 0.15 2.29 4.12
N VAL A 14 0.65 1.59 3.11
CA VAL A 14 0.03 1.52 1.79
C VAL A 14 -0.13 0.06 1.36
N ASP A 15 -1.20 -0.21 0.62
CA ASP A 15 -1.45 -1.51 0.02
C ASP A 15 -1.13 -1.52 -1.49
N THR A 16 -1.19 -2.71 -2.07
CA THR A 16 -1.00 -2.93 -3.51
C THR A 16 -1.95 -2.06 -4.33
N ALA A 17 -3.22 -1.93 -3.93
CA ALA A 17 -4.20 -1.17 -4.69
C ALA A 17 -3.84 0.33 -4.76
N LEU A 18 -3.34 0.93 -3.67
CA LEU A 18 -2.85 2.30 -3.67
C LEU A 18 -1.60 2.45 -4.53
N VAL A 19 -0.62 1.55 -4.38
CA VAL A 19 0.63 1.61 -5.15
C VAL A 19 0.35 1.58 -6.65
N MET A 20 -0.58 0.71 -7.10
CA MET A 20 -0.98 0.65 -8.51
C MET A 20 -1.51 1.98 -9.05
N LYS A 21 -2.13 2.83 -8.22
CA LYS A 21 -2.62 4.17 -8.62
C LYS A 21 -1.52 5.16 -8.93
N TRP A 22 -0.32 4.97 -8.36
CA TRP A 22 0.86 5.75 -8.70
C TRP A 22 1.53 5.27 -9.98
N LEU A 23 1.47 3.96 -10.25
CA LEU A 23 2.22 3.35 -11.34
C LEU A 23 1.50 3.43 -12.68
N LEU A 24 0.18 3.36 -12.68
CA LEU A 24 -0.65 3.37 -13.89
C LEU A 24 -1.76 4.42 -13.78
N PRO A 25 -2.17 5.03 -14.90
CA PRO A 25 -3.30 5.97 -14.91
C PRO A 25 -4.61 5.21 -14.67
N GLU A 26 -5.18 5.34 -13.48
CA GLU A 26 -6.41 4.69 -13.06
C GLU A 26 -7.35 5.67 -12.34
N GLU A 27 -8.59 5.23 -12.10
CA GLU A 27 -9.48 5.95 -11.18
C GLU A 27 -8.78 6.13 -9.82
N LEU A 28 -8.85 7.34 -9.26
CA LEU A 28 -8.18 7.80 -8.03
C LEU A 28 -6.68 8.06 -8.13
N SER A 29 -6.03 7.97 -9.29
CA SER A 29 -4.60 8.33 -9.43
C SER A 29 -4.28 9.75 -8.99
N ASN A 30 -5.18 10.71 -9.22
CA ASN A 30 -5.03 12.09 -8.73
C ASN A 30 -5.01 12.19 -7.20
N ARG A 31 -5.85 11.40 -6.51
CA ARG A 31 -5.87 11.34 -5.04
C ARG A 31 -4.68 10.60 -4.48
N ALA A 32 -4.26 9.51 -5.13
CA ALA A 32 -3.04 8.82 -4.79
C ALA A 32 -1.84 9.77 -4.87
N GLN A 33 -1.74 10.56 -5.93
CA GLN A 33 -0.70 11.56 -6.09
C GLN A 33 -0.74 12.63 -4.98
N ALA A 34 -1.93 13.14 -4.64
CA ALA A 34 -2.09 14.09 -3.54
C ALA A 34 -1.63 13.51 -2.20
N LEU A 35 -1.91 12.23 -1.93
CA LEU A 35 -1.45 11.53 -0.73
C LEU A 35 0.08 11.38 -0.70
N LEU A 36 0.69 10.99 -1.82
CA LEU A 36 2.15 10.89 -1.95
C LEU A 36 2.82 12.24 -1.67
N GLU A 37 2.30 13.32 -2.27
CA GLU A 37 2.82 14.67 -2.05
C GLU A 37 2.62 15.15 -0.61
N ALA A 38 1.49 14.82 0.02
CA ALA A 38 1.27 15.12 1.43
C ALA A 38 2.24 14.37 2.35
N ALA A 39 2.49 13.08 2.07
CA ALA A 39 3.45 12.23 2.79
C ALA A 39 4.85 12.84 2.76
N ILE A 40 5.32 13.19 1.56
CA ILE A 40 6.62 13.84 1.34
C ILE A 40 6.69 15.18 2.09
N ARG A 41 5.70 16.06 1.94
CA ARG A 41 5.69 17.37 2.61
C ARG A 41 5.65 17.28 4.14
N SER A 42 5.07 16.20 4.66
CA SER A 42 4.89 16.00 6.09
C SER A 42 5.98 15.14 6.72
N ASP A 43 7.01 14.77 5.95
CA ASP A 43 8.10 13.88 6.36
C ASP A 43 7.59 12.56 6.98
N ARG A 44 6.51 12.02 6.39
CA ARG A 44 5.94 10.73 6.75
C ARG A 44 6.39 9.68 5.72
N PRO A 45 7.24 8.71 6.08
CA PRO A 45 7.67 7.69 5.15
C PRO A 45 6.51 6.81 4.72
N LEU A 46 6.55 6.36 3.47
CA LEU A 46 5.63 5.37 2.92
C LEU A 46 6.15 3.97 3.24
N VAL A 47 5.33 3.15 3.89
CA VAL A 47 5.71 1.80 4.32
C VAL A 47 4.71 0.79 3.78
N ALA A 48 5.19 -0.34 3.28
CA ALA A 48 4.36 -1.45 2.85
C ALA A 48 4.79 -2.78 3.47
N ALA A 49 3.86 -3.74 3.46
CA ALA A 49 4.21 -5.12 3.76
C ALA A 49 5.09 -5.70 2.64
N PRO A 50 6.00 -6.66 2.93
CA PRO A 50 6.89 -7.22 1.90
C PRO A 50 6.15 -7.91 0.75
N ALA A 51 4.90 -8.33 0.95
CA ALA A 51 4.07 -8.90 -0.10
C ALA A 51 3.64 -7.87 -1.15
N VAL A 52 3.58 -6.57 -0.82
CA VAL A 52 3.06 -5.52 -1.71
C VAL A 52 3.91 -5.35 -2.97
N PRO A 53 5.25 -5.12 -2.90
CA PRO A 53 6.04 -4.99 -4.12
C PRO A 53 5.97 -6.23 -5.03
N VAL A 54 5.91 -7.43 -4.43
CA VAL A 54 5.79 -8.70 -5.17
C VAL A 54 4.43 -8.79 -5.87
N GLU A 55 3.35 -8.43 -5.18
CA GLU A 55 2.00 -8.45 -5.75
C GLU A 55 1.84 -7.40 -6.86
N VAL A 56 2.37 -6.18 -6.66
CA VAL A 56 2.41 -5.13 -7.68
C VAL A 56 3.13 -5.62 -8.94
N ALA A 57 4.32 -6.18 -8.80
CA ALA A 57 5.08 -6.73 -9.92
C ALA A 57 4.32 -7.85 -10.63
N GLY A 58 3.65 -8.74 -9.88
CA GLY A 58 2.79 -9.79 -10.42
C GLY A 58 1.61 -9.23 -11.23
N ILE A 59 0.94 -8.18 -10.73
CA ILE A 59 -0.16 -7.52 -11.44
C ILE A 59 0.33 -6.88 -12.74
N ILE A 60 1.46 -6.14 -12.71
CA ILE A 60 2.05 -5.53 -13.91
C ILE A 60 2.37 -6.61 -14.94
N HIS A 61 3.01 -7.71 -14.52
CA HIS A 61 3.32 -8.84 -15.38
C HIS A 61 2.06 -9.45 -16.01
N ASP A 62 1.03 -9.70 -15.21
CA ASP A 62 -0.23 -10.29 -15.68
C ASP A 62 -0.96 -9.37 -16.66
N ARG A 63 -1.01 -8.05 -16.42
CA ARG A 63 -1.62 -7.09 -17.33
C ARG A 63 -0.86 -6.99 -18.65
N THR A 64 0.46 -7.05 -18.60
CA THR A 64 1.32 -7.08 -19.80
C THR A 64 1.03 -8.33 -20.63
N ARG A 65 0.96 -9.50 -19.98
CA ARG A 65 0.66 -10.79 -20.64
C ARG A 65 -0.74 -10.82 -21.27
N ARG A 66 -1.68 -10.05 -20.72
CA ARG A 66 -3.05 -9.90 -21.24
C ARG A 66 -3.19 -8.77 -22.26
N GLU A 67 -2.08 -8.12 -22.62
CA GLU A 67 -2.05 -6.98 -23.56
C GLU A 67 -2.91 -5.78 -23.09
N GLU A 68 -3.18 -5.68 -21.78
CA GLU A 68 -3.89 -4.56 -21.17
C GLU A 68 -3.00 -3.32 -21.04
N ILE A 69 -1.69 -3.54 -20.96
CA ILE A 69 -0.63 -2.52 -21.03
C ILE A 69 0.48 -3.01 -21.95
N THR A 70 1.21 -2.08 -22.54
CA THR A 70 2.39 -2.36 -23.36
C THR A 70 3.59 -2.73 -22.48
N VAL A 71 4.58 -3.40 -23.08
CA VAL A 71 5.86 -3.70 -22.41
C VAL A 71 6.55 -2.42 -21.94
N ALA A 72 6.51 -1.35 -22.74
CA ALA A 72 7.11 -0.06 -22.37
C ALA A 72 6.41 0.59 -21.16
N GLU A 73 5.08 0.49 -21.06
CA GLU A 73 4.34 0.95 -19.89
C GLU A 73 4.67 0.11 -18.65
N ALA A 74 4.82 -1.21 -18.81
CA ALA A 74 5.23 -2.10 -17.74
C ALA A 74 6.63 -1.78 -17.22
N ASP A 75 7.61 -1.58 -18.11
CA ASP A 75 8.97 -1.21 -17.75
C ASP A 75 9.00 0.14 -17.03
N ALA A 76 8.27 1.15 -17.53
CA ALA A 76 8.15 2.45 -16.88
C ALA A 76 7.51 2.36 -15.48
N ALA A 77 6.51 1.50 -15.31
CA ALA A 77 5.86 1.25 -14.01
C ALA A 77 6.83 0.59 -13.01
N VAL A 78 7.63 -0.38 -13.44
CA VAL A 78 8.64 -1.01 -12.58
C VAL A 78 9.74 -0.03 -12.19
N GLU A 79 10.25 0.77 -13.13
CA GLU A 79 11.22 1.82 -12.80
C GLU A 79 10.65 2.85 -11.83
N LEU A 80 9.37 3.20 -11.97
CA LEU A 80 8.71 4.12 -11.04
C LEU A 80 8.57 3.50 -9.65
N LEU A 81 8.22 2.21 -9.55
CA LEU A 81 8.15 1.49 -8.29
C LEU A 81 9.46 1.57 -7.50
N ASP A 82 10.59 1.35 -8.17
CA ASP A 82 11.92 1.46 -7.55
C ASP A 82 12.24 2.89 -7.09
N ARG A 83 11.75 3.91 -7.83
CA ARG A 83 11.98 5.33 -7.51
C ARG A 83 11.03 5.90 -6.45
N LEU A 84 9.92 5.23 -6.15
CA LEU A 84 8.93 5.72 -5.17
C LEU A 84 9.49 5.86 -3.75
N GLY A 85 10.60 5.19 -3.43
CA GLY A 85 11.18 5.21 -2.08
C GLY A 85 10.29 4.49 -1.07
N LEU A 86 9.49 3.52 -1.53
CA LEU A 86 8.62 2.71 -0.69
C LEU A 86 9.46 1.81 0.23
N GLU A 87 9.32 2.01 1.53
CA GLU A 87 9.98 1.15 2.52
C GLU A 87 9.17 -0.13 2.74
N THR A 88 9.85 -1.24 2.99
CA THR A 88 9.19 -2.49 3.36
C THR A 88 9.50 -2.83 4.81
N ALA A 89 8.46 -3.16 5.58
CA ALA A 89 8.59 -3.50 6.99
C ALA A 89 7.97 -4.86 7.29
N ALA A 90 8.75 -5.73 7.95
CA ALA A 90 8.34 -7.07 8.36
C ALA A 90 8.52 -7.26 9.87
N PRO A 91 7.79 -6.52 10.72
CA PRO A 91 7.90 -6.68 12.16
C PRO A 91 7.56 -8.11 12.60
N ALA A 92 8.13 -8.53 13.73
CA ALA A 92 7.83 -9.82 14.32
C ALA A 92 6.31 -9.95 14.55
N GLY A 93 5.75 -11.10 14.19
CA GLY A 93 4.31 -11.34 14.35
C GLY A 93 3.44 -10.94 13.16
N LEU A 94 3.95 -10.16 12.18
CA LEU A 94 3.14 -9.66 11.05
C LEU A 94 2.35 -10.77 10.35
N VAL A 95 3.01 -11.86 9.96
CA VAL A 95 2.39 -12.96 9.21
C VAL A 95 1.37 -13.74 10.05
N PRO A 96 1.70 -14.26 11.25
CA PRO A 96 0.72 -15.00 12.06
C PRO A 96 -0.46 -14.11 12.49
N GLU A 97 -0.24 -12.82 12.79
CA GLU A 97 -1.32 -11.89 13.11
C GLU A 97 -2.21 -11.60 11.90
N ALA A 98 -1.64 -11.45 10.69
CA ALA A 98 -2.43 -11.29 9.47
C ALA A 98 -3.27 -12.53 9.17
N ILE A 99 -2.74 -13.74 9.38
CA ILE A 99 -3.50 -14.99 9.22
C ILE A 99 -4.66 -15.05 10.22
N ALA A 100 -4.41 -14.72 11.49
CA ALA A 100 -5.46 -14.67 12.51
C ALA A 100 -6.53 -13.64 12.14
N PHE A 101 -6.13 -12.43 11.73
CA PHE A 101 -7.04 -11.37 11.30
C PHE A 101 -7.88 -11.80 10.09
N CYS A 102 -7.28 -12.40 9.06
CA CYS A 102 -8.01 -12.96 7.91
C CYS A 102 -9.11 -13.93 8.35
N ARG A 103 -8.75 -14.89 9.22
CA ARG A 103 -9.67 -15.92 9.69
C ARG A 103 -10.83 -15.32 10.48
N ASP A 104 -10.52 -14.42 11.41
CA ASP A 104 -11.50 -13.89 12.35
C ASP A 104 -12.42 -12.85 11.67
N ALA A 105 -11.91 -12.12 10.66
CA ALA A 105 -12.65 -11.13 9.89
C ALA A 105 -13.29 -11.69 8.59
N GLY A 106 -12.97 -12.92 8.19
CA GLY A 106 -13.44 -13.51 6.93
C GLY A 106 -12.82 -12.89 5.66
N ILE A 107 -11.64 -12.28 5.76
CA ILE A 107 -10.93 -11.66 4.63
C ILE A 107 -10.18 -12.74 3.84
N LYS A 108 -10.38 -12.76 2.52
CA LYS A 108 -9.76 -13.75 1.62
C LYS A 108 -8.33 -13.41 1.19
N GLY A 109 -7.96 -12.13 1.19
CA GLY A 109 -6.68 -11.65 0.68
C GLY A 109 -5.65 -11.44 1.79
N LEU A 110 -4.63 -12.31 1.84
CA LEU A 110 -3.53 -12.15 2.81
C LEU A 110 -2.66 -10.90 2.56
N PRO A 111 -2.32 -10.50 1.32
CA PRO A 111 -1.50 -9.31 1.09
C PRO A 111 -2.13 -8.01 1.62
N GLY A 112 -3.39 -7.73 1.26
CA GLY A 112 -4.13 -6.58 1.81
C GLY A 112 -4.29 -6.64 3.32
N THR A 113 -4.47 -7.84 3.89
CA THR A 113 -4.55 -8.01 5.35
C THR A 113 -3.21 -7.78 6.06
N GLN A 114 -2.09 -8.09 5.41
CA GLN A 114 -0.77 -7.73 5.94
C GLN A 114 -0.61 -6.21 6.03
N ALA A 115 -1.13 -5.43 5.08
CA ALA A 115 -1.13 -3.97 5.19
C ALA A 115 -1.98 -3.48 6.37
N ILE A 116 -3.15 -4.07 6.60
CA ILE A 116 -4.01 -3.75 7.76
C ILE A 116 -3.26 -4.00 9.08
N VAL A 117 -2.67 -5.18 9.24
CA VAL A 117 -1.98 -5.56 10.47
C VAL A 117 -0.68 -4.77 10.64
N LEU A 118 0.04 -4.49 9.56
CA LEU A 118 1.25 -3.67 9.59
C LEU A 118 0.95 -2.27 10.12
N ALA A 119 -0.11 -1.62 9.63
CA ALA A 119 -0.54 -0.31 10.11
C ALA A 119 -0.85 -0.32 11.61
N ARG A 120 -1.52 -1.37 12.10
CA ARG A 120 -1.78 -1.55 13.53
C ARG A 120 -0.49 -1.66 14.34
N ILE A 121 0.45 -2.51 13.92
CA ILE A 121 1.73 -2.74 14.62
C ILE A 121 2.56 -1.44 14.67
N LEU A 122 2.55 -0.67 13.59
CA LEU A 122 3.30 0.59 13.47
C LEU A 122 2.57 1.80 14.08
N ASN A 123 1.37 1.61 14.65
CA ASN A 123 0.50 2.69 15.13
C ASN A 123 0.33 3.80 14.07
N ALA A 124 0.03 3.36 12.84
CA ALA A 124 0.00 4.17 11.64
C ALA A 124 -1.35 4.05 10.93
N GLU A 125 -1.61 4.98 10.01
CA GLU A 125 -2.77 4.95 9.12
C GLU A 125 -2.47 4.03 7.92
N LEU A 126 -3.47 3.27 7.49
CA LEU A 126 -3.50 2.57 6.21
C LEU A 126 -4.41 3.33 5.24
N TRP A 127 -3.92 3.61 4.05
CA TRP A 127 -4.75 4.10 2.95
C TRP A 127 -4.88 3.04 1.85
N THR A 128 -6.12 2.79 1.40
CA THR A 128 -6.41 1.78 0.37
C THR A 128 -7.31 2.31 -0.73
N ALA A 129 -7.07 1.83 -1.95
CA ALA A 129 -7.97 1.99 -3.10
C ALA A 129 -8.80 0.71 -3.39
N ASP A 130 -8.69 -0.33 -2.55
CA ASP A 130 -9.47 -1.57 -2.68
C ASP A 130 -10.78 -1.47 -1.88
N GLN A 131 -11.89 -1.25 -2.58
CA GLN A 131 -13.22 -1.21 -1.97
C GLN A 131 -13.60 -2.51 -1.23
N LYS A 132 -13.11 -3.68 -1.68
CA LYS A 132 -13.39 -4.95 -1.01
C LYS A 132 -12.64 -5.05 0.31
N LEU A 133 -11.40 -4.57 0.35
CA LEU A 133 -10.63 -4.45 1.58
C LEU A 133 -11.27 -3.44 2.54
N PHE A 134 -11.61 -2.25 2.03
CA PHE A 134 -12.19 -1.14 2.80
C PHE A 134 -13.51 -1.48 3.51
N ARG A 135 -14.28 -2.47 3.03
CA ARG A 135 -15.47 -2.98 3.73
C ARG A 135 -15.21 -3.42 5.18
N HIS A 136 -13.96 -3.67 5.54
CA HIS A 136 -13.55 -4.07 6.89
C HIS A 136 -13.08 -2.89 7.76
N ALA A 137 -13.25 -1.63 7.32
CA ALA A 137 -12.80 -0.44 8.07
C ALA A 137 -13.42 -0.34 9.48
N ALA A 138 -14.64 -0.85 9.67
CA ALA A 138 -15.29 -0.87 10.99
C ALA A 138 -14.50 -1.66 12.05
N ILE A 139 -13.76 -2.69 11.65
CA ILE A 139 -12.92 -3.52 12.53
C ILE A 139 -11.42 -3.16 12.43
N ALA A 140 -11.07 -2.23 11.55
CA ALA A 140 -9.73 -1.69 11.35
C ALA A 140 -9.83 -0.15 11.22
N PRO A 141 -10.12 0.58 12.32
CA PRO A 141 -10.42 2.01 12.28
C PRO A 141 -9.25 2.89 11.82
N TRP A 142 -8.03 2.35 11.76
CA TRP A 142 -6.85 2.98 11.18
C TRP A 142 -6.78 2.86 9.64
N MET A 143 -7.78 2.25 9.00
CA MET A 143 -7.88 2.12 7.55
C MET A 143 -8.80 3.19 6.96
N HIS A 144 -8.31 3.89 5.95
CA HIS A 144 -8.96 5.01 5.29
C HIS A 144 -9.16 4.74 3.80
N TRP A 145 -10.26 5.23 3.26
CA TRP A 145 -10.56 5.14 1.84
C TRP A 145 -9.82 6.25 1.10
N LEU A 146 -9.06 5.88 0.06
CA LEU A 146 -8.33 6.86 -0.76
C LEU A 146 -9.25 7.93 -1.36
N GLY A 147 -10.51 7.59 -1.68
CA GLY A 147 -11.46 8.55 -2.24
C GLY A 147 -11.82 9.72 -1.31
N ASP A 148 -11.56 9.59 -0.02
CA ASP A 148 -11.84 10.60 0.99
C ASP A 148 -10.58 11.41 1.38
N PHE A 149 -9.45 11.15 0.72
CA PHE A 149 -8.20 11.87 1.01
C PHE A 149 -8.27 13.33 0.56
N GLU A 150 -8.07 14.26 1.50
CA GLU A 150 -7.93 15.71 1.26
C GLU A 150 -6.57 16.24 1.75
N SER A 151 -6.17 15.86 2.97
CA SER A 151 -4.85 16.07 3.56
C SER A 151 -4.65 15.14 4.77
N PHE A 152 -3.48 15.19 5.42
CA PHE A 152 -3.34 14.72 6.82
C PHE A 152 -3.85 15.76 7.82
#